data_AF-A0A9E1L9P3-F1
#
_entry.id   AF-A0A9E1L9P3-F1
#
_cell.length_a   1.000
_cell.length_b   1.000
_cell.length_c   1.000
_cell.angle_alpha   90.00
_cell.angle_beta   90.00
_cell.angle_gamma   90.00
#
_symmetry.space_group_name_H-M   'P 1'
#
loop_
_entity.id
_entity.type
_entity.pdbx_description
1 polymer ?
#
loop_
_entity_poly.entity_id
_entity_poly.type
_entity_poly.pdbx_seq_one_letter_code
_entity_poly.pdbx_strand_id
1 'polypeptide(L)'
;MPKILIILLFSFSFSQEIDWNKKPTPITALQIFCDTDGIPIFLNGMQVGASPIKDPIQVAPGWHQVSYFPPNMLLNTQSISQNKKMRDMIHLARQDILVEEGKTVRVVLSYRSIEAEALSYENKLSSSRLIGLTMVFISLGLLSWGLM
;
A
#
# COMPACT_ATOMS: atom_id res chain seq x y z
N MET A 1 38.81 43.84 4.08
CA MET A 1 37.67 42.91 4.01
C MET A 1 38.08 41.46 3.66
N PRO A 2 39.03 40.79 4.35
CA PRO A 2 39.42 39.40 4.03
C PRO A 2 38.74 38.31 4.88
N LYS A 3 38.00 38.66 5.95
CA LYS A 3 37.45 37.68 6.91
C LYS A 3 36.26 36.85 6.38
N ILE A 4 35.54 37.33 5.37
CA ILE A 4 34.37 36.63 4.79
C ILE A 4 34.81 35.51 3.84
N LEU A 5 35.96 35.64 3.19
CA LEU A 5 36.48 34.63 2.25
C LEU A 5 36.89 33.32 2.95
N ILE A 6 37.29 33.39 4.21
CA ILE A 6 37.71 32.22 5.01
C ILE A 6 36.53 31.34 5.44
N ILE A 7 35.34 31.93 5.66
CA ILE A 7 34.16 31.17 6.10
C ILE A 7 33.57 30.34 4.95
N LEU A 8 33.70 30.81 3.70
CA LEU A 8 33.18 30.12 2.52
C LEU A 8 34.04 28.91 2.10
N LEU A 9 35.31 28.87 2.48
CA LEU A 9 36.24 27.77 2.19
C LEU A 9 36.09 26.57 3.13
N PHE A 10 35.49 26.75 4.32
CA PHE A 10 35.36 25.67 5.31
C PHE A 10 34.17 24.74 5.04
N SER A 11 33.22 25.15 4.19
CA SER A 11 32.01 24.38 3.88
C SER A 11 32.25 23.21 2.92
N PHE A 12 33.43 23.10 2.32
CA PHE A 12 33.70 22.09 1.28
C PHE A 12 34.21 20.75 1.81
N SER A 13 34.68 20.68 3.06
CA SER A 13 35.45 19.51 3.53
C SER A 13 34.63 18.42 4.23
N PHE A 14 33.32 18.54 4.32
CA PHE A 14 32.45 17.48 4.86
C PHE A 14 31.78 16.66 3.76
N SER A 15 32.58 16.22 2.77
CA SER A 15 32.16 15.12 1.90
C SER A 15 32.35 13.84 2.71
N GLN A 16 31.27 13.27 3.22
CA GLN A 16 31.33 11.96 3.88
C GLN A 16 31.66 10.91 2.81
N GLU A 17 32.87 10.39 2.85
CA GLU A 17 33.28 9.26 2.02
C GLU A 17 32.61 7.99 2.58
N ILE A 18 31.73 7.39 1.78
CA ILE A 18 31.07 6.14 2.14
C ILE A 18 32.11 5.03 1.93
N ASP A 19 32.72 4.56 3.02
CA ASP A 19 33.65 3.43 3.02
C ASP A 19 32.90 2.14 2.71
N TRP A 20 32.83 1.80 1.42
CA TRP A 20 32.19 0.58 0.90
C TRP A 20 32.81 -0.72 1.45
N ASN A 21 34.03 -0.65 2.01
CA ASN A 21 34.75 -1.79 2.55
C ASN A 21 34.24 -2.18 3.96
N LYS A 22 33.52 -1.28 4.63
CA LYS A 22 32.78 -1.54 5.88
C LYS A 22 31.31 -1.79 5.60
N LYS A 23 30.98 -2.67 4.64
CA LYS A 23 29.59 -3.13 4.49
C LYS A 23 29.21 -3.85 5.79
N PRO A 24 28.23 -3.38 6.57
CA PRO A 24 27.84 -4.07 7.79
C PRO A 24 27.38 -5.47 7.37
N THR A 25 28.13 -6.48 7.76
CA THR A 25 27.66 -7.85 7.75
C THR A 25 26.75 -7.96 8.97
N PRO A 26 25.51 -8.47 8.82
CA PRO A 26 24.95 -9.19 7.68
C PRO A 26 23.94 -8.38 6.81
N ILE A 27 23.87 -8.70 5.50
CA ILE A 27 22.98 -8.02 4.54
C ILE A 27 21.53 -8.42 4.83
N THR A 28 20.72 -7.43 5.19
CA THR A 28 19.28 -7.59 5.44
C THR A 28 18.52 -7.21 4.18
N ALA A 29 17.63 -8.08 3.70
CA ALA A 29 16.96 -7.87 2.43
C ALA A 29 15.50 -8.37 2.41
N LEU A 30 14.71 -7.80 1.50
CA LEU A 30 13.32 -8.15 1.30
C LEU A 30 13.13 -8.60 -0.15
N GLN A 31 12.59 -9.81 -0.34
CA GLN A 31 12.20 -10.30 -1.65
C GLN A 31 10.68 -10.26 -1.76
N ILE A 32 10.17 -9.39 -2.62
CA ILE A 32 8.74 -9.14 -2.77
C ILE A 32 8.22 -9.88 -4.00
N PHE A 33 7.20 -10.72 -3.79
CA PHE A 33 6.45 -11.39 -4.85
C PHE A 33 5.02 -10.88 -4.86
N CYS A 34 4.48 -10.69 -6.06
CA CYS A 34 3.08 -10.36 -6.27
C CYS A 34 2.52 -11.27 -7.36
N ASP A 35 1.25 -11.61 -7.25
CA ASP A 35 0.52 -12.49 -8.17
C ASP A 35 0.16 -11.82 -9.50
N THR A 36 0.26 -10.50 -9.58
CA THR A 36 -0.14 -9.69 -10.73
C THR A 36 1.02 -8.80 -11.18
N ASP A 37 1.23 -8.75 -12.49
CA ASP A 37 2.31 -7.99 -13.10
C ASP A 37 1.95 -6.51 -13.28
N GLY A 38 2.96 -5.63 -13.29
CA GLY A 38 2.83 -4.20 -13.57
C GLY A 38 2.31 -3.34 -12.42
N ILE A 39 2.05 -3.92 -11.25
CA ILE A 39 1.52 -3.18 -10.10
C ILE A 39 2.65 -2.44 -9.36
N PRO A 40 2.52 -1.13 -9.08
CA PRO A 40 3.51 -0.41 -8.30
C PRO A 40 3.55 -0.90 -6.85
N ILE A 41 4.75 -1.11 -6.33
CA ILE A 41 4.99 -1.55 -4.96
C ILE A 41 5.69 -0.43 -4.21
N PHE A 42 5.18 -0.13 -3.03
CA PHE A 42 5.72 0.86 -2.10
C PHE A 42 6.29 0.15 -0.87
N LEU A 43 7.49 0.55 -0.45
CA LEU A 43 8.13 0.10 0.77
C LEU A 43 8.34 1.32 1.68
N ASN A 44 7.77 1.27 2.88
CA ASN A 44 7.75 2.38 3.85
C ASN A 44 7.26 3.71 3.22
N GLY A 45 6.36 3.62 2.23
CA GLY A 45 5.84 4.78 1.51
C GLY A 45 6.67 5.27 0.32
N MET A 46 7.86 4.71 0.07
CA MET A 46 8.66 5.01 -1.12
C MET A 46 8.41 3.97 -2.21
N GLN A 47 8.26 4.40 -3.46
CA GLN A 47 8.08 3.47 -4.58
C GLN A 47 9.40 2.75 -4.89
N VAL A 48 9.39 1.42 -4.78
CA VAL A 48 10.59 0.59 -5.04
C VAL A 48 10.62 0.03 -6.46
N GLY A 49 9.47 -0.13 -7.10
CA GLY A 49 9.38 -0.66 -8.45
C GLY A 49 7.97 -1.11 -8.82
N ALA A 50 7.86 -1.85 -9.91
CA ALA A 50 6.64 -2.53 -10.34
C ALA A 50 6.83 -4.05 -10.25
N SER A 51 5.76 -4.76 -9.92
CA SER A 51 5.73 -6.22 -9.92
C SER A 51 6.00 -6.78 -11.32
N PRO A 52 6.76 -7.88 -11.47
CA PRO A 52 7.54 -8.56 -10.44
C PRO A 52 8.91 -7.89 -10.21
N ILE A 53 9.30 -7.76 -8.95
CA ILE A 53 10.61 -7.20 -8.58
C ILE A 53 11.66 -8.33 -8.64
N LYS A 54 12.62 -8.21 -9.56
CA LYS A 54 13.63 -9.26 -9.80
C LYS A 54 14.66 -9.35 -8.67
N ASP A 55 15.14 -8.20 -8.21
CA ASP A 55 16.24 -8.13 -7.26
C ASP A 55 15.72 -7.92 -5.82
N PRO A 56 16.34 -8.57 -4.82
CA PRO A 56 15.98 -8.33 -3.42
C PRO A 56 16.36 -6.91 -3.01
N ILE A 57 15.45 -6.26 -2.29
CA ILE A 57 15.60 -4.87 -1.84
C ILE A 57 16.35 -4.90 -0.51
N GLN A 58 17.51 -4.25 -0.44
CA GLN A 58 18.25 -4.11 0.81
C GLN A 58 17.51 -3.14 1.75
N VAL A 59 17.25 -3.57 2.97
CA VAL A 59 16.51 -2.81 3.98
C VAL A 59 17.23 -2.88 5.33
N ALA A 60 16.95 -1.94 6.23
CA ALA A 60 17.48 -2.00 7.59
C ALA A 60 16.83 -3.16 8.37
N PRO A 61 17.43 -3.68 9.44
CA PRO A 61 16.71 -4.54 10.36
C PRO A 61 15.59 -3.75 11.05
N GLY A 62 14.39 -4.34 11.14
CA GLY A 62 13.24 -3.72 11.79
C GLY A 62 11.90 -3.96 11.09
N TRP A 63 10.91 -3.16 11.47
CA TRP A 63 9.58 -3.20 10.88
C TRP A 63 9.55 -2.45 9.56
N HIS A 64 9.05 -3.11 8.54
CA HIS A 64 8.86 -2.55 7.22
C HIS A 64 7.45 -2.78 6.72
N GLN A 65 6.90 -1.74 6.12
CA GLN A 65 5.57 -1.77 5.54
C GLN A 65 5.68 -1.89 4.03
N VAL A 66 5.00 -2.86 3.45
CA VAL A 66 4.85 -3.01 2.00
C VAL A 66 3.40 -2.75 1.63
N SER A 67 3.17 -1.91 0.62
CA SER A 67 1.82 -1.58 0.15
C SER A 67 1.74 -1.37 -1.35
N TYR A 68 0.54 -1.54 -1.91
CA TYR A 68 0.23 -1.16 -3.30
C TYR A 68 -0.09 0.33 -3.46
N PHE A 69 -0.52 0.98 -2.37
CA PHE A 69 -0.94 2.37 -2.40
C PHE A 69 0.16 3.31 -1.89
N PRO A 70 0.27 4.52 -2.46
CA PRO A 70 1.18 5.55 -1.96
C PRO A 70 0.72 6.07 -0.59
N PRO A 71 1.66 6.49 0.27
CA PRO A 71 1.36 6.93 1.64
C PRO A 71 0.46 8.19 1.67
N ASN A 72 0.58 9.04 0.65
CA ASN A 72 -0.14 10.32 0.55
C ASN A 72 -1.65 10.11 0.31
N MET A 73 -2.06 8.92 -0.15
CA MET A 73 -3.46 8.59 -0.40
C MET A 73 -4.29 8.58 0.90
N LEU A 74 -3.65 8.27 2.03
CA LEU A 74 -4.32 8.22 3.34
C LEU A 74 -4.54 9.60 3.96
N LEU A 75 -3.68 10.57 3.63
CA LEU A 75 -3.61 11.86 4.33
C LEU A 75 -4.43 12.97 3.67
N ASN A 76 -4.57 12.94 2.33
CA ASN A 76 -5.08 14.11 1.58
C ASN A 76 -6.49 13.92 1.00
N THR A 77 -7.22 12.89 1.41
CA THR A 77 -8.50 12.59 0.75
C THR A 77 -9.61 12.34 1.74
N GLN A 78 -10.37 13.40 2.05
CA GLN A 78 -11.61 13.27 2.84
C GLN A 78 -12.58 12.26 2.22
N SER A 79 -12.57 12.08 0.90
CA SER A 79 -13.39 11.06 0.23
C SER A 79 -12.93 9.61 0.51
N ILE A 80 -11.64 9.38 0.80
CA ILE A 80 -11.16 8.06 1.27
C ILE A 80 -11.56 7.85 2.72
N SER A 81 -11.40 8.86 3.57
CA SER A 81 -11.86 8.76 4.96
C SER A 81 -13.38 8.52 5.03
N GLN A 82 -14.18 9.10 4.14
CA GLN A 82 -15.63 8.87 4.14
C GLN A 82 -16.04 7.52 3.54
N ASN A 83 -15.23 6.93 2.65
CA ASN A 83 -15.57 5.68 1.98
C ASN A 83 -14.99 4.47 2.73
N LYS A 84 -15.86 3.78 3.51
CA LYS A 84 -15.49 2.56 4.25
C LYS A 84 -14.82 1.50 3.36
N LYS A 85 -15.34 1.26 2.14
CA LYS A 85 -14.79 0.28 1.19
C LYS A 85 -13.34 0.61 0.83
N MET A 86 -13.07 1.88 0.51
CA MET A 86 -11.72 2.33 0.15
C MET A 86 -10.75 2.19 1.33
N ARG A 87 -11.16 2.58 2.54
CA ARG A 87 -10.31 2.38 3.74
C ARG A 87 -9.97 0.92 3.94
N ASP A 88 -10.99 0.05 3.94
CA ASP A 88 -10.81 -1.38 4.16
C ASP A 88 -9.88 -1.99 3.09
N MET A 89 -10.03 -1.59 1.82
CA MET A 89 -9.14 -2.01 0.73
C MET A 89 -7.69 -1.55 0.95
N ILE A 90 -7.45 -0.31 1.37
CA ILE A 90 -6.11 0.19 1.64
C ILE A 90 -5.46 -0.55 2.83
N HIS A 91 -6.25 -0.89 3.85
CA HIS A 91 -5.79 -1.69 4.97
C HIS A 91 -5.42 -3.12 4.55
N LEU A 92 -6.20 -3.75 3.67
CA LEU A 92 -5.89 -5.09 3.12
C LEU A 92 -4.68 -5.09 2.19
N ALA A 93 -4.45 -3.96 1.50
CA ALA A 93 -3.34 -3.77 0.58
C ALA A 93 -2.01 -3.42 1.25
N ARG A 94 -1.95 -3.43 2.58
CA ARG A 94 -0.79 -3.12 3.39
C ARG A 94 -0.39 -4.33 4.21
N GLN A 95 0.88 -4.65 4.18
CA GLN A 95 1.46 -5.73 4.98
C GLN A 95 2.67 -5.21 5.75
N ASP A 96 2.67 -5.40 7.06
CA ASP A 96 3.80 -5.07 7.92
C ASP A 96 4.63 -6.34 8.15
N ILE A 97 5.93 -6.25 7.93
CA ILE A 97 6.88 -7.36 7.98
C ILE A 97 8.03 -6.98 8.91
N LEU A 98 8.37 -7.90 9.80
CA LEU A 98 9.56 -7.78 10.63
C LEU A 98 10.73 -8.47 9.93
N VAL A 99 11.80 -7.70 9.69
CA VAL A 99 13.03 -8.22 9.08
C VAL A 99 14.13 -8.22 10.12
N GLU A 100 14.64 -9.41 10.43
CA GLU A 100 15.77 -9.57 11.33
C GLU A 100 17.09 -9.29 10.60
N GLU A 101 18.10 -8.90 11.38
CA GLU A 101 19.43 -8.61 10.87
C GLU A 101 20.02 -9.82 10.13
N GLY A 102 20.39 -9.61 8.87
CA GLY A 102 21.07 -10.61 8.04
C GLY A 102 20.18 -11.65 7.39
N LYS A 103 18.87 -11.54 7.57
CA LYS A 103 17.91 -12.42 6.92
C LYS A 103 17.37 -11.77 5.66
N THR A 104 17.13 -12.61 4.66
CA THR A 104 16.32 -12.24 3.50
C THR A 104 14.91 -12.77 3.73
N VAL A 105 13.94 -11.86 3.91
CA VAL A 105 12.55 -12.25 4.16
C VAL A 105 11.77 -12.20 2.85
N ARG A 106 11.03 -13.28 2.58
CA ARG A 106 10.12 -13.38 1.45
C ARG A 106 8.76 -12.81 1.82
N VAL A 107 8.30 -11.81 1.08
CA VAL A 107 6.97 -11.21 1.22
C VAL A 107 6.16 -11.56 0.00
N VAL A 108 4.96 -12.08 0.22
CA VAL A 108 4.03 -12.45 -0.85
C VAL A 108 2.79 -11.59 -0.68
N LEU A 109 2.55 -10.71 -1.65
CA LEU A 109 1.33 -9.91 -1.72
C LEU A 109 0.40 -10.52 -2.77
N SER A 110 -0.90 -10.54 -2.46
CA SER A 110 -1.94 -11.06 -3.34
C SER A 110 -2.87 -9.92 -3.73
N TYR A 111 -2.77 -9.45 -4.96
CA TYR A 111 -3.64 -8.40 -5.49
C TYR A 111 -5.04 -8.94 -5.77
N ARG A 112 -5.14 -10.15 -6.31
CA ARG A 112 -6.43 -10.76 -6.69
C ARG A 112 -7.37 -10.95 -5.51
N SER A 113 -6.85 -11.22 -4.31
CA SER A 113 -7.69 -11.32 -3.10
C SER A 113 -8.28 -9.97 -2.70
N ILE A 114 -7.56 -8.87 -2.90
CA ILE A 114 -8.03 -7.52 -2.59
C ILE A 114 -9.09 -7.10 -3.62
N GLU A 115 -8.86 -7.40 -4.89
CA GLU A 115 -9.82 -7.16 -5.97
C GLU A 115 -11.12 -7.96 -5.77
N ALA A 116 -11.01 -9.24 -5.40
CA ALA A 116 -12.16 -10.09 -5.12
C ALA A 116 -13.00 -9.54 -3.95
N GLU A 117 -12.36 -9.03 -2.89
CA GLU A 117 -13.07 -8.37 -1.80
C GLU A 117 -13.77 -7.09 -2.27
N ALA A 118 -13.11 -6.27 -3.09
CA ALA A 118 -13.69 -5.06 -3.65
C ALA A 118 -14.92 -5.36 -4.53
N LEU A 119 -14.89 -6.44 -5.31
CA LEU A 119 -16.02 -6.93 -6.12
C LEU A 119 -17.15 -7.49 -5.23
N SER A 120 -16.82 -8.20 -4.16
CA SER A 120 -17.82 -8.76 -3.23
C SER A 120 -18.64 -7.64 -2.56
N TYR A 121 -18.02 -6.51 -2.24
CA TYR A 121 -18.69 -5.32 -1.73
C TYR A 121 -19.69 -4.73 -2.75
N GLU A 122 -19.30 -4.59 -4.02
CA GLU A 122 -20.21 -4.10 -5.07
C GLU A 122 -21.40 -5.04 -5.26
N ASN A 123 -21.14 -6.36 -5.30
CA ASN A 123 -22.19 -7.36 -5.46
C ASN A 123 -23.19 -7.36 -4.29
N LYS A 124 -22.72 -7.15 -3.06
CA LYS A 124 -23.60 -7.00 -1.88
C LYS A 124 -24.51 -5.77 -2.01
N LEU A 125 -23.98 -4.65 -2.50
CA LEU A 125 -24.75 -3.41 -2.68
C LEU A 125 -25.76 -3.53 -3.83
N SER A 126 -25.35 -4.09 -4.98
CA SER A 126 -26.22 -4.23 -6.14
C SER A 126 -27.35 -5.25 -5.90
N SER A 127 -27.04 -6.37 -5.25
CA SER A 127 -28.02 -7.40 -4.92
C SER A 127 -29.12 -6.87 -3.99
N SER A 128 -28.75 -6.08 -2.98
CA SER A 128 -29.72 -5.46 -2.05
C SER A 128 -30.73 -4.55 -2.75
N ARG A 129 -30.31 -3.78 -3.77
CA ARG A 129 -31.19 -2.84 -4.47
C ARG A 129 -32.28 -3.54 -5.27
N LEU A 130 -31.94 -4.65 -5.95
CA LEU A 130 -32.91 -5.41 -6.73
C LEU A 130 -33.92 -6.12 -5.81
N ILE A 131 -33.44 -6.72 -4.73
CA ILE A 131 -34.29 -7.39 -3.73
C ILE A 131 -35.27 -6.38 -3.09
N GLY A 132 -34.78 -5.20 -2.69
CA GLY A 132 -35.63 -4.14 -2.15
C GLY A 132 -36.70 -3.66 -3.14
N LEU A 133 -36.37 -3.52 -4.42
CA LEU A 133 -37.33 -3.14 -5.46
C LEU A 133 -38.43 -4.20 -5.61
N THR A 134 -38.07 -5.49 -5.63
CA THR A 134 -39.06 -6.57 -5.73
C THR A 134 -40.03 -6.59 -4.55
N MET A 135 -39.53 -6.35 -3.33
CA MET A 135 -40.35 -6.27 -2.11
C MET A 135 -41.41 -5.17 -2.19
N VAL A 136 -41.05 -4.00 -2.73
CA VAL A 136 -41.98 -2.87 -2.91
C VAL A 136 -43.07 -3.23 -3.91
N PHE A 137 -42.73 -3.83 -5.05
CA PHE A 137 -43.71 -4.25 -6.06
C PHE A 137 -44.65 -5.35 -5.53
N ILE A 138 -44.14 -6.32 -4.77
CA ILE A 138 -44.96 -7.36 -4.13
C ILE A 138 -45.93 -6.72 -3.14
N SER A 139 -45.46 -5.78 -2.32
CA SER A 139 -46.29 -5.07 -1.34
C SER A 139 -47.40 -4.24 -2.01
N LEU A 140 -47.08 -3.54 -3.10
CA LEU A 140 -48.06 -2.80 -3.91
C LEU A 140 -49.09 -3.72 -4.56
N GLY A 141 -48.65 -4.89 -5.06
CA GLY A 141 -49.55 -5.90 -5.62
C GLY A 141 -50.54 -6.45 -4.58
N LEU A 142 -50.07 -6.76 -3.36
CA LEU A 142 -50.93 -7.22 -2.27
C LEU A 142 -51.94 -6.15 -1.83
N LEU A 143 -51.51 -4.88 -1.73
CA LEU A 143 -52.41 -3.77 -1.41
C LEU A 143 -53.46 -3.56 -2.50
N SER A 144 -53.06 -3.62 -3.77
CA SER A 144 -53.99 -3.50 -4.90
C SER A 144 -55.01 -4.64 -4.91
N TRP A 145 -54.60 -5.86 -4.54
CA TRP A 145 -55.52 -6.99 -4.48
C TRP A 145 -56.46 -6.90 -3.27
N GLY A 146 -55.99 -6.41 -2.12
CA GLY A 146 -56.84 -6.25 -0.93
C GLY A 146 -57.84 -5.08 -1.00
N LEU A 147 -57.70 -4.18 -1.98
CA LEU A 147 -58.59 -3.03 -2.19
C LEU A 147 -59.73 -3.30 -3.19
N MET A 148 -59.65 -4.37 -3.98
CA MET A 148 -60.71 -4.86 -4.89
C MET A 148 -61.54 -5.95 -4.21
#